data_AF-A0A1Q3WEG9-F1
#
_entry.id   AF-A0A1Q3WEG9-F1
#
_cell.length_a   1.000
_cell.length_b   1.000
_cell.length_c   1.000
_cell.angle_alpha   90.00
_cell.angle_beta   90.00
_cell.angle_gamma   90.00
#
_symmetry.space_group_name_H-M   'P 1'
#
loop_
_entity.id
_entity.type
_entity.pdbx_description
1 polymer ?
#
loop_
_entity_poly.entity_id
_entity_poly.type
_entity_poly.pdbx_seq_one_letter_code
_entity_poly.pdbx_strand_id
1 'polypeptide(L)'
;MKADSIQLTTTGNQLQVHVRDGIKSIRIDSMVREKPGEAMIQMPLLLTVLDEAELVIWNEEIDFVSTGPFTVEAITNQRFAVWEHLTIRVSAHPERSDRSGQDFSVYLFFTLNPDDESGRT
;
A
#
# COMPACT_ATOMS: atom_id res chain seq x y z
N MET A 1 -7.21 1.88 -17.09
CA MET A 1 -8.02 2.78 -16.24
C MET A 1 -7.09 3.68 -15.42
N LYS A 2 -7.60 4.72 -14.74
CA LYS A 2 -6.79 5.55 -13.82
C LYS A 2 -6.66 4.79 -12.50
N ALA A 3 -5.45 4.54 -12.02
CA ALA A 3 -5.24 3.94 -10.71
C ALA A 3 -5.92 4.82 -9.65
N ASP A 4 -6.65 4.20 -8.72
CA ASP A 4 -7.15 4.88 -7.54
C ASP A 4 -5.99 5.05 -6.55
N SER A 5 -6.14 6.01 -5.64
CA SER A 5 -5.12 6.24 -4.62
C SER A 5 -5.74 6.60 -3.28
N ILE A 6 -5.08 6.19 -2.21
CA ILE A 6 -5.40 6.59 -0.85
C ILE A 6 -4.14 7.04 -0.13
N GLN A 7 -4.25 8.12 0.64
CA GLN A 7 -3.18 8.55 1.53
C GLN A 7 -3.26 7.75 2.84
N LEU A 8 -2.21 7.01 3.14
CA LEU A 8 -2.03 6.30 4.41
C LEU A 8 -1.01 7.05 5.26
N THR A 9 -1.34 7.23 6.53
CA THR A 9 -0.48 7.90 7.52
C THR A 9 -0.25 6.98 8.72
N THR A 10 0.61 7.37 9.65
CA THR A 10 0.83 6.62 10.90
C THR A 10 -0.47 6.33 11.67
N THR A 11 -1.42 7.27 11.69
CA THR A 11 -2.68 7.15 12.44
C THR A 11 -3.84 6.61 11.61
N GLY A 12 -3.73 6.67 10.28
CA GLY A 12 -4.67 6.10 9.32
C GLY A 12 -3.92 5.21 8.34
N ASN A 13 -3.40 4.10 8.83
CA ASN A 13 -2.40 3.29 8.14
C ASN A 13 -2.95 2.09 7.38
N GLN A 14 -4.27 1.99 7.25
CA GLN A 14 -4.91 0.84 6.64
C GLN A 14 -6.04 1.22 5.68
N LEU A 15 -6.20 0.40 4.66
CA LEU A 15 -7.30 0.38 3.72
C LEU A 15 -8.03 -0.96 3.90
N GLN A 16 -9.35 -0.91 4.14
CA GLN A 16 -10.20 -2.09 4.10
C GLN A 16 -10.99 -2.11 2.80
N VAL A 17 -11.01 -3.27 2.16
CA VAL A 17 -11.71 -3.52 0.90
C VAL A 17 -12.74 -4.60 1.16
N HIS A 18 -14.00 -4.38 0.79
CA HIS A 18 -15.09 -5.31 1.10
C HIS A 18 -15.74 -5.86 -0.17
N VAL A 19 -16.07 -7.15 -0.16
CA VAL A 19 -16.77 -7.80 -1.28
C VAL A 19 -18.16 -7.21 -1.52
N ARG A 20 -18.82 -6.75 -0.44
CA ARG A 20 -20.15 -6.14 -0.48
C ARG A 20 -20.20 -4.86 -1.34
N ASP A 21 -19.05 -4.25 -1.58
CA ASP A 21 -18.89 -3.06 -2.43
C ASP A 21 -18.72 -3.45 -3.92
N GLY A 22 -18.91 -4.73 -4.27
CA GLY A 22 -18.74 -5.25 -5.62
C GLY A 22 -17.28 -5.54 -6.00
N ILE A 23 -16.37 -5.52 -5.03
CA ILE A 23 -14.94 -5.70 -5.24
C ILE A 23 -14.57 -7.17 -5.05
N LYS A 24 -14.04 -7.80 -6.09
CA LYS A 24 -13.63 -9.22 -6.12
C LYS A 24 -12.12 -9.39 -6.08
N SER A 25 -11.38 -8.38 -6.54
CA SER A 25 -9.93 -8.38 -6.48
C SER A 25 -9.37 -6.97 -6.41
N ILE A 26 -8.18 -6.84 -5.88
CA ILE A 26 -7.40 -5.60 -5.84
C ILE A 26 -5.98 -5.91 -6.33
N ARG A 27 -5.41 -5.01 -7.12
CA ARG A 27 -3.98 -4.97 -7.40
C ARG A 27 -3.40 -3.73 -6.73
N ILE A 28 -2.39 -3.92 -5.89
CA ILE A 28 -1.58 -2.84 -5.36
C ILE A 28 -0.52 -2.56 -6.43
N ASP A 29 -0.53 -1.36 -6.99
CA ASP A 29 0.31 -1.00 -8.14
C ASP A 29 1.67 -0.45 -7.63
N SER A 30 1.62 0.60 -6.82
CA SER A 30 2.80 1.22 -6.22
C SER A 30 2.51 1.98 -4.94
N MET A 31 3.57 2.33 -4.23
CA MET A 31 3.54 3.24 -3.09
C MET A 31 4.45 4.42 -3.36
N VAL A 32 3.95 5.64 -3.15
CA VAL A 32 4.72 6.87 -3.34
C VAL A 32 4.81 7.64 -2.03
N ARG A 33 6.00 8.13 -1.72
CA ARG A 33 6.22 9.05 -0.61
C ARG A 33 6.77 10.35 -1.15
N GLU A 34 6.09 11.45 -0.81
CA GLU A 34 6.56 12.81 -1.09
C GLU A 34 7.02 13.45 0.21
N LYS A 35 8.22 14.04 0.22
CA LYS A 35 8.68 14.89 1.32
C LYS A 35 9.38 16.14 0.78
N PRO A 36 8.64 17.25 0.60
CA PRO A 36 9.23 18.49 0.12
C PRO A 36 10.26 19.06 1.12
N GLY A 37 11.44 19.43 0.63
CA GLY A 37 12.36 20.32 1.35
C GLY A 37 13.27 19.71 2.42
N GLU A 38 13.24 18.40 2.64
CA GLU A 38 14.14 17.72 3.58
C GLU A 38 14.76 16.46 2.97
N ALA A 39 15.99 16.13 3.41
CA ALA A 39 16.59 14.85 3.09
C ALA A 39 15.66 13.71 3.56
N MET A 40 15.32 12.80 2.64
CA MET A 40 14.46 11.68 2.96
C MET A 40 15.20 10.71 3.88
N ILE A 41 14.80 10.69 5.15
CA ILE A 41 15.14 9.58 6.04
C ILE A 41 14.36 8.37 5.52
N GLN A 42 15.08 7.41 4.93
CA GLN A 42 14.52 6.13 4.53
C GLN A 42 14.14 5.38 5.80
N MET A 43 12.85 5.45 6.14
CA MET A 43 12.26 4.56 7.09
C MET A 43 11.81 3.32 6.34
N PRO A 44 12.29 2.12 6.71
CA PRO A 44 11.75 0.90 6.15
C PRO A 44 10.28 0.78 6.57
N LEU A 45 9.39 0.75 5.58
CA LEU A 45 7.97 0.49 5.79
C LEU A 45 7.69 -0.98 5.47
N LEU A 46 6.68 -1.52 6.13
CA LEU A 46 6.18 -2.86 5.90
C LEU A 46 4.76 -2.76 5.34
N LEU A 47 4.53 -3.34 4.17
CA LEU A 47 3.19 -3.49 3.60
C LEU A 47 2.70 -4.90 3.91
N THR A 48 1.60 -4.98 4.65
CA THR A 48 0.99 -6.23 5.10
C THR A 48 -0.41 -6.32 4.52
N VAL A 49 -0.75 -7.48 3.97
CA VAL A 49 -2.09 -7.81 3.52
C VAL A 49 -2.66 -8.91 4.40
N LEU A 50 -3.84 -8.65 4.94
CA LEU A 50 -4.57 -9.54 5.84
C LEU A 50 -5.88 -9.99 5.19
N ASP A 51 -6.25 -11.25 5.41
CA ASP A 51 -7.57 -11.79 5.04
C ASP A 51 -8.68 -11.42 6.04
N GLU A 52 -9.88 -11.96 5.84
CA GLU A 52 -11.05 -11.71 6.70
C GLU A 52 -10.90 -12.21 8.13
N ALA A 53 -9.94 -13.11 8.40
CA ALA A 53 -9.63 -13.62 9.72
C ALA A 53 -8.46 -12.85 10.38
N GLU A 54 -8.04 -11.73 9.78
CA GLU A 54 -6.86 -10.94 10.15
C GLU A 54 -5.54 -11.76 10.10
N LEU A 55 -5.50 -12.81 9.27
CA LEU A 55 -4.28 -13.58 9.04
C LEU A 55 -3.46 -12.95 7.92
N VAL A 56 -2.14 -12.91 8.12
CA VAL A 56 -1.19 -12.38 7.13
C VAL A 56 -1.12 -13.32 5.94
N ILE A 57 -1.56 -12.85 4.78
CA ILE A 57 -1.44 -13.57 3.50
C ILE A 57 -0.27 -13.08 2.66
N TRP A 58 0.19 -11.85 2.91
CA TRP A 58 1.38 -11.28 2.27
C TRP A 58 2.00 -10.18 3.14
N ASN A 59 3.32 -10.10 3.14
CA ASN A 59 4.07 -9.17 3.97
C ASN A 59 5.44 -8.88 3.36
N GLU A 60 5.71 -7.62 3.05
CA GLU A 60 6.97 -7.23 2.39
C GLU A 60 7.50 -5.90 2.95
N GLU A 61 8.82 -5.85 3.16
CA GLU A 61 9.53 -4.60 3.41
C GLU A 61 9.61 -3.80 2.11
N ILE A 62 9.17 -2.55 2.15
CA ILE A 62 9.04 -1.71 0.97
C ILE A 62 10.38 -1.02 0.68
N ASP A 63 11.00 -1.44 -0.41
CA ASP A 63 12.22 -0.85 -0.95
C ASP A 63 11.92 0.33 -1.86
N PHE A 64 11.96 1.53 -1.29
CA PHE A 64 11.73 2.78 -2.01
C PHE A 64 12.94 3.20 -2.86
N VAL A 65 12.69 3.50 -4.14
CA VAL A 65 13.67 4.06 -5.08
C VAL A 65 13.38 5.53 -5.32
N SER A 66 14.42 6.37 -5.31
CA SER A 66 14.29 7.80 -5.62
C SER A 66 13.87 7.99 -7.08
N THR A 67 12.73 8.65 -7.30
CA THR A 67 12.21 9.02 -8.63
C THR A 67 12.35 10.52 -8.92
N GLY A 68 12.67 11.31 -7.90
CA GLY A 68 12.98 12.73 -8.01
C GLY A 68 13.71 13.24 -6.77
N PRO A 69 13.97 14.56 -6.67
CA PRO A 69 14.70 15.14 -5.55
C PRO A 69 13.95 15.04 -4.21
N PHE A 70 12.63 14.85 -4.24
CA PHE A 70 11.75 14.85 -3.05
C PHE A 70 10.71 13.72 -3.08
N THR A 71 10.87 12.76 -3.99
CA THR A 71 9.89 11.71 -4.24
C THR A 71 10.61 10.37 -4.35
N VAL A 72 10.07 9.38 -3.66
CA VAL A 72 10.44 7.98 -3.83
C VAL A 72 9.21 7.16 -4.14
N GLU A 73 9.43 6.08 -4.88
CA GLU A 73 8.40 5.13 -5.29
C GLU A 73 8.88 3.70 -5.05
N ALA A 74 7.95 2.85 -4.63
CA ALA A 74 8.14 1.40 -4.60
C ALA A 74 7.04 0.77 -5.45
N ILE A 75 7.43 0.03 -6.48
CA ILE A 75 6.52 -0.68 -7.38
C ILE A 75 6.33 -2.09 -6.82
N THR A 76 5.07 -2.50 -6.61
CA THR A 76 4.75 -3.83 -6.07
C THR A 76 4.07 -4.70 -7.11
N ASN A 77 3.05 -4.17 -7.80
CA ASN A 77 2.21 -4.88 -8.77
C ASN A 77 1.62 -6.20 -8.24
N GLN A 78 1.31 -6.27 -6.94
CA GLN A 78 0.80 -7.48 -6.29
C GLN A 78 -0.72 -7.53 -6.30
N ARG A 79 -1.26 -8.72 -6.54
CA ARG A 79 -2.69 -8.92 -6.71
C ARG A 79 -3.26 -9.87 -5.66
N PHE A 80 -4.43 -9.50 -5.15
CA PHE A 80 -5.16 -10.26 -4.15
C PHE A 80 -6.62 -10.44 -4.55
N ALA A 81 -7.17 -11.61 -4.27
CA ALA A 81 -8.61 -11.84 -4.31
C ALA A 81 -9.25 -11.31 -3.02
N VAL A 82 -10.49 -10.84 -3.10
CA VAL A 82 -11.28 -10.38 -1.97
C VAL A 82 -12.44 -11.33 -1.77
N TRP A 83 -12.47 -12.04 -0.64
CA TRP A 83 -13.50 -13.02 -0.32
C TRP A 83 -14.66 -12.38 0.45
N GLU A 84 -14.43 -11.97 1.70
CA GLU A 84 -15.38 -11.15 2.47
C GLU A 84 -14.86 -9.72 2.60
N HIS A 85 -13.67 -9.57 3.17
CA HIS A 85 -12.92 -8.33 3.19
C HIS A 85 -11.43 -8.62 3.23
N LEU A 86 -10.65 -7.61 2.87
CA LEU A 86 -9.19 -7.67 2.86
C LEU A 86 -8.67 -6.36 3.44
N THR A 87 -7.72 -6.46 4.37
CA THR A 87 -7.08 -5.30 5.00
C THR A 87 -5.67 -5.14 4.45
N ILE A 88 -5.40 -3.99 3.83
CA ILE A 88 -4.05 -3.58 3.44
C ILE A 88 -3.55 -2.61 4.50
N ARG A 89 -2.44 -2.93 5.16
CA ARG A 89 -1.87 -2.14 6.24
C ARG A 89 -0.42 -1.76 5.92
N VAL A 90 -0.07 -0.51 6.20
CA VAL A 90 1.31 -0.02 6.17
C VAL A 90 1.78 0.21 7.60
N SER A 91 2.99 -0.19 7.93
CA SER A 91 3.57 0.06 9.26
C SER A 91 5.06 0.37 9.16
N ALA A 92 5.62 0.98 10.20
CA ALA A 92 7.08 1.08 10.31
C ALA A 92 7.67 -0.31 10.62
N HIS A 93 8.82 -0.63 10.04
CA HIS A 93 9.47 -1.91 10.29
C HIS A 93 9.89 -2.03 11.78
N PRO A 94 9.39 -3.02 12.53
CA PRO A 94 9.48 -3.06 14.00
C PRO A 94 10.93 -3.14 14.53
N GLU A 95 11.83 -3.80 13.79
CA GLU A 95 13.22 -4.00 14.21
C GLU A 95 14.18 -2.88 13.78
N ARG A 96 13.74 -2.01 12.88
CA ARG A 96 14.56 -0.94 12.29
C ARG A 96 14.08 0.46 12.64
N SER A 97 12.94 0.56 13.33
CA SER A 97 12.48 1.80 13.96
C SER A 97 13.24 1.99 15.28
N ASP A 98 14.34 2.72 15.22
CA ASP A 98 15.08 3.21 16.38
C ASP A 98 14.26 4.25 17.17
N ARG A 99 13.35 3.74 18.01
CA ARG A 99 12.81 4.42 19.21
C ARG A 99 12.17 5.81 19.07
N SER A 100 11.73 6.21 17.89
CA SER A 100 10.75 7.30 17.78
C SER A 100 9.69 6.89 16.77
N GLY A 101 8.43 7.03 17.16
CA GLY A 101 7.29 6.92 16.26
C GLY A 101 7.39 8.03 15.22
N GLN A 102 8.26 7.84 14.23
CA GLN A 102 8.42 8.75 13.14
C GLN A 102 7.18 8.62 12.26
N ASP A 103 6.55 9.76 12.03
CA ASP A 103 5.36 9.80 11.22
C ASP A 103 5.67 9.52 9.76
N PHE A 104 4.84 8.70 9.12
CA PHE A 104 4.87 8.50 7.68
C PHE A 104 3.58 9.01 7.03
N SER A 105 3.72 9.36 5.76
CA SER A 105 2.63 9.68 4.86
C SER A 105 2.99 9.12 3.49
N VAL A 106 2.19 8.18 3.00
CA VAL A 106 2.39 7.52 1.71
C VAL A 106 1.09 7.50 0.92
N TYR A 107 1.18 7.62 -0.38
CA TYR A 107 0.07 7.35 -1.29
C TYR A 107 0.19 5.90 -1.76
N LEU A 108 -0.83 5.10 -1.47
CA LEU A 108 -0.99 3.74 -1.99
C LEU A 108 -1.82 3.83 -3.26
N PHE A 109 -1.23 3.46 -4.40
CA PHE A 109 -1.93 3.35 -5.68
C PHE A 109 -2.41 1.91 -5.90
N PHE A 110 -3.66 1.77 -6.29
CA PHE A 110 -4.27 0.46 -6.49
C PHE A 110 -5.35 0.49 -7.58
N THR A 111 -5.67 -0.71 -8.08
CA THR A 111 -6.70 -0.94 -9.09
C THR A 111 -7.68 -1.98 -8.55
N LEU A 112 -8.98 -1.66 -8.52
CA LEU A 112 -10.06 -2.57 -8.14
C LEU A 112 -10.58 -3.34 -9.35
N ASN A 113 -10.88 -4.63 -9.17
CA ASN A 113 -11.36 -5.54 -10.21
C ASN A 113 -10.56 -5.51 -11.54
N PRO A 114 -9.22 -5.63 -11.53
CA PRO A 114 -8.43 -5.52 -12.76
C PRO A 114 -8.71 -6.60 -13.81
N ASP A 115 -9.43 -7.68 -13.49
CA ASP A 115 -9.81 -8.73 -14.47
C ASP A 115 -10.99 -8.34 -15.36
N ASP A 116 -11.89 -7.47 -14.87
CA ASP A 116 -13.09 -7.08 -15.62
C ASP A 116 -12.75 -6.27 -16.89
N GLU A 117 -11.46 -5.95 -17.11
CA GLU A 117 -10.93 -5.30 -18.30
C GLU A 117 -10.85 -6.24 -19.52
N SER A 118 -10.85 -7.57 -19.34
CA SER A 118 -10.63 -8.55 -20.43
C SER A 118 -11.84 -8.77 -21.35
N GLY A 119 -12.98 -8.12 -21.08
CA GLY A 119 -14.27 -8.38 -21.76
C GLY A 119 -14.80 -7.29 -22.69
N ARG A 120 -14.03 -6.22 -22.95
CA ARG A 120 -14.42 -5.15 -23.89
C ARG A 120 -13.51 -5.15 -25.12
N THR A 121 -13.74 -6.10 -26.03
CA THR A 121 -13.29 -6.04 -27.44
C THR A 121 -14.51 -5.93 -28.34
#